data_AF-A0A948GMN2-F1
#
_entry.id   AF-A0A948GMN2-F1
#
_cell.length_a   1.000
_cell.length_b   1.000
_cell.length_c   1.000
_cell.angle_alpha   90.00
_cell.angle_beta   90.00
_cell.angle_gamma   90.00
#
_symmetry.space_group_name_H-M   'P 1'
#
loop_
_entity.id
_entity.type
_entity.pdbx_description
1 polymer ?
#
loop_
_entity_poly.entity_id
_entity_poly.type
_entity_poly.pdbx_seq_one_letter_code
_entity_poly.pdbx_strand_id
1 'polypeptide(L)'
;MNQKLESAELRNFALIMAGLVALFFGALLPWLWNWRFPAWPWYVAIALVAGGLLAPLSLRIPYRLWMRLGHALGWVNTRLLLGIIFYLMITPMGLVMRLFGWDPMRRRLDAAAKTYKVKSRPLSRNEMETPY
;
A
#
# COMPACT_ATOMS: atom_id res chain seq x y z
N MET A 1 21.03 -11.33 -3.62
CA MET A 1 20.37 -12.19 -2.60
C MET A 1 19.63 -13.33 -3.30
N ASN A 2 20.24 -14.51 -3.38
CA ASN A 2 19.57 -15.73 -3.86
C ASN A 2 18.81 -16.36 -2.68
N GLN A 3 17.58 -15.88 -2.41
CA GLN A 3 16.66 -16.66 -1.59
C GLN A 3 16.42 -17.99 -2.31
N LYS A 4 16.82 -19.11 -1.69
CA LYS A 4 16.34 -20.42 -2.11
C LYS A 4 14.82 -20.36 -2.01
N LEU A 5 14.14 -20.41 -3.15
CA LEU A 5 12.70 -20.51 -3.19
C LEU A 5 12.31 -21.80 -2.48
N GLU A 6 11.80 -21.66 -1.26
CA GLU A 6 11.30 -22.76 -0.44
C GLU A 6 10.16 -23.45 -1.21
N SER A 7 10.23 -24.77 -1.35
CA SER A 7 9.19 -25.54 -2.04
C SER A 7 7.81 -25.34 -1.40
N ALA A 8 7.76 -24.97 -0.11
CA ALA A 8 6.55 -24.60 0.58
C ALA A 8 5.89 -23.32 0.03
N GLU A 9 6.65 -22.27 -0.31
CA GLU A 9 6.09 -21.04 -0.88
C GLU A 9 5.45 -21.28 -2.25
N LEU A 10 6.11 -22.09 -3.08
CA LEU A 10 5.61 -22.45 -4.42
C LEU A 10 4.32 -23.28 -4.34
N ARG A 11 4.22 -24.18 -3.34
CA ARG A 11 2.99 -24.93 -3.06
C ARG A 11 1.87 -24.03 -2.57
N ASN A 12 2.15 -23.13 -1.64
CA ASN A 12 1.15 -22.16 -1.14
C ASN A 12 0.65 -21.26 -2.26
N PHE A 13 1.55 -20.76 -3.12
CA PHE A 13 1.17 -19.99 -4.31
C PHE A 13 0.24 -20.79 -5.22
N ALA A 14 0.57 -22.05 -5.52
CA ALA A 14 -0.26 -22.92 -6.36
C ALA A 14 -1.66 -23.13 -5.77
N LEU A 15 -1.75 -23.40 -4.46
CA LEU A 15 -3.02 -23.60 -3.75
C LEU A 15 -3.87 -22.31 -3.74
N ILE A 16 -3.26 -21.17 -3.42
CA ILE A 16 -3.96 -19.87 -3.39
C ILE A 16 -4.44 -19.51 -4.80
N MET A 17 -3.59 -19.64 -5.82
CA MET A 17 -3.96 -19.33 -7.20
C MET A 17 -5.04 -20.27 -7.72
N ALA A 18 -4.95 -21.58 -7.46
CA ALA A 18 -5.97 -22.54 -7.85
C ALA A 18 -7.31 -22.23 -7.19
N GLY A 19 -7.31 -21.93 -5.89
CA GLY A 19 -8.51 -21.51 -5.16
C GLY A 19 -9.11 -20.22 -5.72
N LEU A 20 -8.27 -19.23 -6.04
CA LEU A 20 -8.70 -17.95 -6.59
C LEU A 20 -9.31 -18.12 -7.99
N VAL A 21 -8.69 -18.92 -8.86
CA VAL A 21 -9.21 -19.23 -10.21
C VAL A 21 -10.53 -20.01 -10.11
N ALA A 22 -10.59 -21.06 -9.29
CA ALA A 22 -11.81 -21.85 -9.12
C ALA A 22 -12.95 -21.03 -8.52
N LEU A 23 -12.67 -20.20 -7.51
CA LEU A 23 -13.68 -19.37 -6.87
C LEU A 23 -14.17 -18.26 -7.82
N PHE A 24 -13.28 -17.44 -8.38
CA PHE A 24 -13.69 -16.31 -9.22
C PHE A 24 -14.28 -16.76 -10.55
N PHE A 25 -13.59 -17.60 -11.32
CA PHE A 25 -14.03 -17.98 -12.66
C PHE A 25 -14.98 -19.18 -12.66
N GLY A 26 -14.88 -20.07 -11.68
CA GLY A 26 -15.71 -21.26 -11.58
C GLY A 26 -17.03 -21.04 -10.85
N ALA A 27 -17.10 -20.12 -9.87
CA ALA A 27 -18.32 -19.91 -9.07
C ALA A 27 -18.83 -18.46 -9.12
N LEU A 28 -18.00 -17.47 -8.79
CA LEU A 28 -18.41 -16.10 -8.51
C LEU A 28 -18.84 -15.34 -9.77
N LEU A 29 -18.07 -15.42 -10.85
CA LEU A 29 -18.40 -14.81 -12.16
C LEU A 29 -19.64 -15.46 -12.80
N PRO A 30 -19.73 -16.79 -12.93
CA PRO A 30 -20.93 -17.45 -13.49
C PRO A 30 -22.19 -17.16 -12.68
N TRP A 31 -22.07 -17.09 -11.35
CA TRP A 31 -23.18 -16.74 -10.48
C TRP A 31 -23.61 -15.28 -10.69
N LEU A 32 -22.68 -14.33 -10.69
CA LEU A 32 -23.02 -12.90 -10.83
C LEU A 32 -23.63 -12.56 -12.21
N TRP A 33 -23.18 -13.23 -13.27
CA TRP A 33 -23.65 -13.01 -14.65
C TRP A 33 -24.69 -14.01 -15.14
N ASN A 34 -25.14 -14.94 -14.29
CA ASN A 34 -26.08 -16.01 -14.60
C ASN A 34 -25.68 -16.85 -15.83
N TRP A 35 -24.37 -17.05 -16.03
CA TRP A 35 -23.81 -17.88 -17.10
C TRP A 35 -23.75 -19.35 -16.69
N ARG A 36 -23.75 -20.27 -17.67
CA ARG A 36 -23.47 -21.69 -17.40
C ARG A 36 -22.12 -21.82 -16.73
N PHE A 37 -22.08 -22.55 -15.61
CA PHE A 37 -20.85 -22.86 -14.89
C PHE A 37 -19.83 -23.50 -15.83
N PRO A 38 -18.74 -22.79 -16.18
CA PRO A 38 -17.75 -23.32 -17.08
C PRO A 38 -16.91 -24.38 -16.36
N ALA A 39 -16.62 -25.50 -17.03
CA ALA A 39 -15.80 -26.57 -16.45
C ALA A 39 -14.29 -26.27 -16.52
N TRP A 40 -13.86 -25.41 -17.45
CA TRP A 40 -12.45 -25.08 -17.67
C TRP A 40 -11.68 -24.56 -16.43
N PRO A 41 -12.25 -23.71 -15.55
CA PRO A 41 -11.52 -23.21 -14.37
C PRO A 41 -11.16 -24.32 -13.38
N TRP A 42 -12.01 -25.36 -13.29
CA TRP A 42 -11.77 -26.51 -12.43
C TRP A 42 -10.58 -27.35 -12.93
N TYR A 43 -10.48 -27.58 -14.24
CA TYR A 43 -9.33 -28.28 -14.82
C TYR A 43 -8.03 -27.49 -14.62
N VAL A 44 -8.07 -26.16 -14.77
CA VAL A 44 -6.91 -25.28 -14.53
C VAL A 44 -6.50 -25.29 -13.07
N ALA A 45 -7.45 -25.25 -12.14
CA ALA A 45 -7.19 -25.33 -10.71
C ALA A 45 -6.52 -26.68 -10.34
N ILE A 46 -7.05 -27.80 -10.84
CA ILE A 46 -6.45 -29.13 -10.62
C ILE A 46 -5.04 -29.19 -11.19
N ALA A 47 -4.82 -28.68 -12.41
CA ALA A 47 -3.49 -28.65 -13.03
C ALA A 47 -2.48 -27.82 -12.21
N LEU A 48 -2.92 -26.67 -11.67
CA LEU A 48 -2.09 -25.83 -10.79
C LEU A 48 -1.72 -26.54 -9.49
N VAL A 49 -2.69 -27.18 -8.83
CA VAL A 49 -2.45 -27.94 -7.59
C VAL A 49 -1.51 -29.13 -7.86
N ALA A 50 -1.75 -29.88 -8.93
CA ALA A 50 -0.91 -30.99 -9.33
C ALA A 50 0.53 -30.52 -9.66
N GLY A 51 0.68 -29.42 -10.39
CA GLY A 51 1.98 -28.81 -10.68
C GLY A 51 2.72 -28.33 -9.43
N GLY A 52 1.99 -27.75 -8.48
CA GLY A 52 2.54 -27.33 -7.19
C GLY A 52 3.00 -28.50 -6.30
N LEU A 53 2.29 -29.63 -6.32
CA LEU A 53 2.62 -30.80 -5.50
C LEU A 53 3.69 -31.70 -6.13
N LEU A 54 3.61 -31.94 -7.44
CA LEU A 54 4.49 -32.89 -8.14
C LEU A 54 5.81 -32.25 -8.60
N ALA A 55 5.77 -30.99 -9.01
CA ALA A 55 6.94 -30.31 -9.59
C ALA A 55 6.96 -28.80 -9.26
N PRO A 56 7.11 -28.42 -7.96
CA PRO A 56 7.06 -27.02 -7.53
C PRO A 56 8.11 -26.16 -8.23
N LEU A 57 9.24 -26.74 -8.66
CA LEU A 57 10.31 -26.05 -9.37
C LEU A 57 9.85 -25.45 -10.71
N SER A 58 8.87 -26.04 -11.39
CA SER A 58 8.33 -25.52 -12.65
C SER A 58 7.56 -24.19 -12.44
N LEU A 59 6.97 -24.00 -11.25
CA LEU A 59 6.21 -22.80 -10.91
C LEU A 59 7.10 -21.61 -10.50
N ARG A 60 8.43 -21.75 -10.49
CA ARG A 60 9.34 -20.68 -10.06
C ARG A 60 9.26 -19.42 -10.90
N ILE A 61 9.19 -19.58 -12.22
CA ILE A 61 9.11 -18.45 -13.17
C ILE A 61 7.78 -17.70 -13.01
N PRO A 62 6.60 -18.35 -13.09
CA PRO A 62 5.33 -17.65 -12.90
C PRO A 62 5.19 -17.06 -11.50
N TYR A 63 5.65 -17.76 -10.45
CA TYR A 63 5.68 -17.21 -9.09
C TYR A 63 6.48 -15.91 -9.03
N ARG A 64 7.71 -15.90 -9.57
CA ARG A 64 8.57 -14.70 -9.52
C ARG A 64 7.96 -13.53 -10.29
N LEU A 65 7.34 -13.79 -11.44
CA LEU A 65 6.67 -12.74 -12.22
C LEU A 65 5.47 -12.18 -11.44
N TRP A 66 4.64 -13.06 -10.88
CA TRP A 66 3.50 -12.68 -10.07
C TRP A 66 3.91 -11.86 -8.84
N MET A 67 4.96 -12.28 -8.14
CA MET A 67 5.48 -11.55 -6.99
C MET A 67 6.04 -10.18 -7.37
N ARG A 68 6.73 -10.04 -8.51
CA ARG A 68 7.16 -8.72 -9.01
C ARG A 68 5.98 -7.80 -9.29
N LEU A 69 4.91 -8.31 -9.89
CA LEU A 69 3.68 -7.55 -10.10
C LEU A 69 3.04 -7.17 -8.76
N GLY A 70 2.96 -8.10 -7.81
CA GLY A 70 2.48 -7.84 -6.46
C GLY A 70 3.29 -6.75 -5.74
N HIS A 71 4.61 -6.75 -5.88
CA HIS A 71 5.47 -5.70 -5.33
C HIS A 71 5.25 -4.34 -6.01
N ALA A 72 5.10 -4.31 -7.34
CA ALA A 72 4.79 -3.08 -8.07
C ALA A 72 3.43 -2.50 -7.65
N LEU A 73 2.40 -3.36 -7.55
CA LEU A 73 1.08 -2.98 -7.06
C LEU A 73 1.12 -2.51 -5.61
N GLY A 74 1.84 -3.22 -4.74
CA GLY A 74 2.06 -2.80 -3.36
C GLY A 74 2.76 -1.46 -3.28
N TRP A 75 3.76 -1.22 -4.14
CA TRP A 75 4.42 0.06 -4.24
C TRP A 75 3.42 1.17 -4.59
N VAL A 76 2.63 1.01 -5.66
CA VAL A 76 1.60 1.99 -6.05
C VAL A 76 0.58 2.18 -4.93
N ASN A 77 0.07 1.11 -4.34
CA ASN A 77 -0.97 1.14 -3.30
C ASN A 77 -0.53 1.95 -2.08
N THR A 78 0.69 1.78 -1.59
CA THR A 78 1.19 2.57 -0.44
C THR A 78 1.21 4.07 -0.76
N ARG A 79 1.59 4.47 -1.98
CA ARG A 79 1.65 5.89 -2.36
C ARG A 79 0.25 6.46 -2.56
N LEU A 80 -0.64 5.66 -3.15
CA LEU A 80 -2.03 6.02 -3.34
C LEU A 80 -2.72 6.20 -1.98
N LEU A 81 -2.60 5.24 -1.06
CA LEU A 81 -3.16 5.33 0.28
C LEU A 81 -2.63 6.55 1.04
N LEU A 82 -1.32 6.78 1.03
CA LEU A 82 -0.72 7.93 1.68
C LEU A 82 -1.21 9.25 1.07
N GLY A 83 -1.29 9.33 -0.27
CA GLY A 83 -1.80 10.49 -0.99
C GLY A 83 -3.28 10.77 -0.67
N ILE A 84 -4.11 9.73 -0.64
CA ILE A 84 -5.53 9.83 -0.26
C ILE A 84 -5.66 10.32 1.19
N ILE A 85 -4.93 9.73 2.14
CA ILE A 85 -4.97 10.15 3.55
C ILE A 85 -4.54 11.61 3.68
N PHE A 86 -3.44 11.99 3.04
CA PHE A 86 -2.96 13.37 3.06
C PHE A 86 -4.04 14.34 2.53
N TYR A 87 -4.63 14.02 1.38
CA TYR A 87 -5.62 14.89 0.74
C TYR A 87 -6.98 14.91 1.47
N LEU A 88 -7.40 13.81 2.09
CA LEU A 88 -8.68 13.73 2.80
C LEU A 88 -8.61 14.17 4.25
N MET A 89 -7.43 14.17 4.89
CA MET A 89 -7.30 14.57 6.29
C MET A 89 -6.56 15.90 6.42
N ILE A 90 -5.37 16.02 5.84
CA ILE A 90 -4.49 17.18 6.06
C ILE A 90 -4.96 18.38 5.23
N THR A 91 -5.35 18.16 3.96
CA THR A 91 -5.84 19.24 3.11
C THR A 91 -7.11 19.91 3.64
N PRO A 92 -8.19 19.20 4.07
CA PRO A 92 -9.35 19.86 4.63
C PRO A 92 -9.04 20.52 5.97
N MET A 93 -8.16 19.96 6.80
CA MET A 93 -7.71 20.64 8.02
C MET A 93 -7.05 21.98 7.70
N GLY A 94 -6.17 22.03 6.70
CA GLY A 94 -5.57 23.29 6.23
C GLY A 94 -6.59 24.26 5.63
N LEU A 95 -7.60 23.75 4.91
CA LEU A 95 -8.69 24.55 4.37
C LEU A 95 -9.54 25.17 5.49
N VAL A 96 -9.90 24.36 6.50
CA VAL A 96 -10.62 24.78 7.71
C VAL A 96 -9.83 25.89 8.42
N MET A 97 -8.54 25.69 8.67
CA MET A 97 -7.69 26.73 9.27
C MET A 97 -7.67 28.03 8.46
N ARG A 98 -7.64 27.92 7.12
CA ARG A 98 -7.70 29.09 6.23
C ARG A 98 -9.05 29.79 6.27
N LEU A 99 -10.15 29.06 6.40
CA LEU A 99 -11.51 29.62 6.56
C LEU A 99 -11.67 30.35 7.90
N PHE A 100 -11.13 29.79 8.99
CA PHE A 100 -11.15 30.42 10.32
C PHE A 100 -10.06 31.49 10.51
N GLY A 101 -9.24 31.77 9.49
CA GLY A 101 -8.17 32.77 9.55
C GLY A 101 -7.01 32.40 10.49
N TRP A 102 -6.90 31.13 10.90
CA TRP A 102 -5.84 30.65 11.77
C TRP A 102 -4.57 30.39 10.95
N ASP A 103 -3.57 31.28 11.13
CA ASP A 103 -2.25 31.16 10.52
C ASP A 103 -1.17 30.94 11.60
N PRO A 104 -1.01 29.71 12.12
CA PRO A 104 -0.03 29.43 13.18
C PRO A 104 1.41 29.64 12.73
N MET A 105 1.67 29.50 11.43
CA MET A 105 3.00 29.72 10.87
C MET A 105 3.26 31.18 10.49
N ARG A 106 2.31 32.11 10.71
CA ARG A 106 2.43 33.54 10.36
C ARG A 106 2.97 33.74 8.94
N ARG A 107 2.44 32.98 7.98
CA ARG A 107 2.87 32.95 6.58
C ARG A 107 2.44 34.21 5.82
N ARG A 108 1.42 34.92 6.31
CA ARG A 108 1.02 36.21 5.75
C ARG A 108 2.08 37.28 6.05
N LEU A 109 2.64 37.87 4.99
CA LEU A 109 3.51 39.04 5.08
C LEU A 109 2.68 40.27 5.42
N ASP A 110 3.03 40.93 6.52
CA ASP A 110 2.48 42.21 6.94
C ASP A 110 3.35 43.34 6.39
N ALA A 111 2.83 44.07 5.41
CA ALA A 111 3.52 45.20 4.79
C ALA A 111 3.71 46.40 5.75
N ALA A 112 2.92 46.47 6.83
CA ALA A 112 3.03 47.52 7.84
C ALA A 112 3.99 47.14 8.98
N ALA A 113 4.46 45.89 9.04
CA ALA A 113 5.35 45.43 10.10
C ALA A 113 6.77 46.01 9.92
N LYS A 114 7.25 46.74 10.94
CA LYS A 114 8.61 47.29 10.95
C LYS A 114 9.70 46.21 10.91
N THR A 115 9.45 45.04 11.49
CA THR A 115 10.42 43.92 11.55
C THR A 115 9.70 42.62 11.94
N TYR A 116 10.06 41.49 11.31
CA TYR A 116 9.49 40.15 11.60
C TYR A 116 10.21 39.37 12.72
N LYS A 117 11.22 39.97 13.35
CA LYS A 117 12.01 39.36 14.41
C LYS A 117 11.14 39.12 15.63
N VAL A 118 11.05 37.86 16.05
CA VAL A 118 10.46 37.49 17.33
C VAL A 118 11.51 37.73 18.41
N LYS A 119 11.17 38.48 19.47
CA LYS A 119 12.08 38.66 20.61
C LYS A 119 12.34 37.31 21.27
N SER A 120 13.57 36.85 21.24
CA SER A 120 14.01 35.71 22.04
C SER A 120 13.83 36.04 23.52
N ARG A 121 13.34 35.08 24.30
CA ARG A 121 13.33 35.19 25.75
C ARG A 121 14.79 35.17 26.24
N PRO A 122 15.18 36.03 27.18
CA PRO A 122 16.52 35.97 27.74
C PRO A 122 16.66 34.64 28.49
N LEU A 123 17.59 33.79 28.05
CA LEU A 123 17.94 32.57 28.79
C LEU A 123 18.56 32.99 30.12
N SER A 124 18.05 32.42 31.22
CA SER A 124 18.68 32.55 32.52
C SER A 124 20.01 31.79 32.55
N ARG A 125 20.96 32.23 33.38
CA ARG A 125 22.29 31.61 33.48
C ARG A 125 22.21 30.11 33.82
N ASN A 126 21.24 29.72 34.64
CA ASN A 126 20.98 28.32 35.00
C ASN A 126 20.56 27.47 33.78
N GLU A 127 19.74 28.02 32.88
CA GLU A 127 19.32 27.33 31.65
C GLU A 127 20.46 27.19 30.63
N MET A 128 21.51 28.01 30.74
CA MET A 128 22.74 27.86 29.94
C MET A 128 23.64 26.73 30.47
N GLU A 129 23.58 26.44 31.77
CA GLU A 129 24.39 25.41 32.42
C GLU A 129 23.79 24.00 32.22
N THR A 130 22.47 23.90 32.02
CA THR A 130 21.79 22.65 31.64
C THR A 130 20.97 22.83 30.37
N PRO A 131 21.56 22.60 29.18
CA PRO A 131 20.92 22.91 27.89
C PRO A 131 19.84 21.90 27.44
N TYR A 132 19.41 20.97 28.30
CA TYR A 132 18.45 19.91 28.01
C TYR A 132 17.32 19.84 29.04
#